data_AF-A0A536T134-F1
#
_entry.id   AF-A0A536T134-F1
#
_cell.length_a   1.000
_cell.length_b   1.000
_cell.length_c   1.000
_cell.angle_alpha   90.00
_cell.angle_beta   90.00
_cell.angle_gamma   90.00
#
_symmetry.space_group_name_H-M   'P 1'
#
loop_
_entity.id
_entity.type
_entity.pdbx_description
1 polymer ?
#
loop_
_entity_poly.entity_id
_entity_poly.type
_entity_poly.pdbx_seq_one_letter_code
_entity_poly.pdbx_strand_id
1 'polypeptide(L)' 'MRRTVQFTLNGERVEAQVAPHETLVEVLREEFGLYGARESCGQGLCGCCTVLVNGTAVSGCL' A
#
# COMPACT_ATOMS: atom_id res chain seq x y z
N MET A 1 16.95 0.14 6.73
CA MET A 1 16.93 -1.34 6.80
C MET A 1 15.59 -1.80 6.28
N ARG A 2 15.58 -2.61 5.22
CA ARG A 2 14.34 -3.16 4.62
C ARG A 2 14.00 -4.50 5.28
N ARG A 3 12.72 -4.87 5.25
CA ARG A 3 12.18 -6.13 5.75
C ARG A 3 11.32 -6.78 4.68
N THR A 4 11.39 -8.09 4.61
CA THR A 4 10.49 -8.90 3.82
C THR A 4 9.10 -8.96 4.48
N VAL A 5 8.05 -8.61 3.74
CA VAL A 5 6.65 -8.77 4.17
C VAL A 5 5.90 -9.61 3.13
N GLN A 6 5.16 -10.61 3.62
CA GLN A 6 4.35 -11.52 2.80
C GLN A 6 2.87 -11.23 3.01
N PHE A 7 2.11 -11.12 1.92
CA PHE A 7 0.68 -10.83 1.96
C PHE A 7 -0.02 -11.31 0.67
N THR A 8 -1.36 -11.22 0.66
CA THR A 8 -2.15 -11.48 -0.55
C THR A 8 -2.52 -10.16 -1.20
N LEU A 9 -2.13 -9.98 -2.46
CA LEU A 9 -2.43 -8.81 -3.27
C LEU A 9 -3.32 -9.23 -4.44
N ASN A 10 -4.54 -8.70 -4.50
CA ASN A 10 -5.51 -8.98 -5.57
C ASN A 10 -5.74 -10.49 -5.86
N GLY A 11 -5.63 -11.33 -4.83
CA GLY A 11 -5.82 -12.78 -4.91
C GLY A 11 -4.53 -13.60 -5.06
N GLU A 12 -3.39 -12.96 -5.28
CA GLU A 12 -2.09 -13.62 -5.44
C GLU A 12 -1.22 -13.46 -4.19
N ARG A 13 -0.51 -14.53 -3.79
CA ARG A 13 0.47 -14.43 -2.70
C ARG A 13 1.73 -13.75 -3.22
N VAL A 14 2.14 -12.68 -2.55
CA VAL A 14 3.30 -11.88 -2.93
C VAL A 14 4.22 -11.63 -1.73
N GLU A 15 5.43 -11.19 -2.05
CA GLU A 15 6.45 -10.77 -1.10
C GLU A 15 7.01 -9.40 -1.54
N ALA A 16 7.23 -8.49 -0.59
CA ALA A 16 7.78 -7.15 -0.83
C ALA A 16 8.93 -6.82 0.12
N GLN A 17 9.90 -6.04 -0.35
CA GLN A 17 11.01 -5.53 0.47
C GLN A 17 10.71 -4.12 0.95
N VAL A 18 10.10 -3.99 2.13
CA VAL A 18 9.58 -2.72 2.64
C VAL A 18 10.50 -2.07 3.67
N ALA A 19 10.65 -0.75 3.61
CA ALA A 19 11.26 0.05 4.67
C ALA A 19 10.21 0.46 5.71
N PRO A 20 10.56 0.61 7.00
CA PRO A 20 9.59 0.96 8.05
C PRO A 20 8.87 2.30 7.91
N HIS A 21 9.32 3.17 7.00
CA HIS A 21 8.73 4.48 6.73
C HIS A 21 7.92 4.52 5.43
N GLU A 22 8.00 3.47 4.61
CA GLU A 22 7.21 3.39 3.38
C GLU A 22 5.75 3.11 3.75
N THR A 23 4.85 3.91 3.18
CA THR A 23 3.40 3.75 3.29
C THR A 23 2.91 2.63 2.37
N LEU A 24 1.69 2.13 2.62
CA LEU A 24 1.11 1.08 1.79
C LEU A 24 0.94 1.52 0.33
N VAL A 25 0.58 2.79 0.09
CA VAL A 25 0.43 3.31 -1.28
C VAL A 25 1.78 3.40 -2.01
N GLU A 26 2.87 3.72 -1.32
CA GLU A 26 4.23 3.70 -1.88
C GLU A 26 4.64 2.27 -2.24
N VAL A 27 4.48 1.31 -1.31
CA VAL A 27 4.84 -0.10 -1.56
C VAL A 27 4.08 -0.66 -2.77
N LEU A 28 2.78 -0.41 -2.89
CA LEU A 28 1.98 -0.86 -4.04
C LEU A 28 2.46 -0.27 -5.37
N ARG A 29 2.97 0.96 -5.36
CA ARG A 29 3.44 1.65 -6.57
C ARG A 29 4.86 1.23 -6.94
N GLU A 30 5.76 1.15 -5.97
CA GLU A 30 7.19 0.94 -6.21
C GLU A 30 7.53 -0.53 -6.39
N GLU A 31 6.99 -1.41 -5.56
CA GLU A 31 7.31 -2.85 -5.63
C GLU A 31 6.41 -3.59 -6.63
N PHE A 32 5.20 -3.09 -6.89
CA PHE A 32 4.20 -3.80 -7.73
C PHE A 32 3.67 -3.00 -8.93
N GLY A 33 4.05 -1.74 -9.11
CA GLY A 33 3.62 -0.93 -10.26
C GLY A 33 2.11 -0.64 -10.29
N LEU A 34 1.41 -0.71 -9.16
CA LEU A 34 -0.04 -0.46 -9.08
C LEU A 34 -0.33 1.01 -8.76
N TYR A 35 -0.74 1.78 -9.77
CA TYR A 35 -0.99 3.22 -9.67
C TYR A 35 -2.47 3.62 -9.49
N GLY A 36 -3.34 2.63 -9.23
CA GLY A 36 -4.77 2.85 -9.01
C GLY A 36 -5.05 3.69 -7.76
N ALA A 37 -4.47 3.28 -6.63
CA ALA A 37 -4.45 4.09 -5.41
C ALA A 37 -3.42 5.22 -5.56
N ARG A 38 -3.83 6.43 -5.22
CA ARG A 38 -3.01 7.64 -5.41
C ARG A 38 -2.83 8.40 -4.12
N GLU A 39 -1.60 8.84 -3.88
CA GLU A 39 -1.37 9.86 -2.89
C GLU A 39 -1.69 11.24 -3.48
N SER A 40 -2.60 11.96 -2.83
CA SER A 40 -2.95 13.34 -3.18
C SER A 40 -2.82 14.27 -1.98
N CYS A 41 -3.33 13.88 -0.81
CA CYS A 41 -3.24 14.69 0.40
C CYS A 41 -2.15 14.26 1.40
N GLY A 42 -1.71 12.98 1.38
CA GLY A 42 -0.74 12.45 2.33
C GLY A 42 -1.16 12.46 3.81
N GLN A 43 -2.44 12.75 4.11
CA GLN A 43 -2.94 12.98 5.48
C GLN A 43 -4.26 12.26 5.77
N GLY A 44 -4.63 11.28 4.95
CA GLY A 44 -5.84 10.46 5.14
C GLY A 44 -7.18 11.17 4.95
N LEU A 45 -7.23 12.37 4.37
CA LEU A 45 -8.46 13.16 4.23
C LEU A 45 -9.22 12.95 2.90
N CYS A 46 -8.50 12.74 1.78
CA CYS A 46 -9.12 12.76 0.44
C CYS A 46 -9.68 11.42 -0.05
N GLY A 47 -9.26 10.28 0.53
CA GLY A 47 -9.65 8.95 0.07
C GLY A 47 -9.04 8.47 -1.26
N CYS A 48 -8.20 9.26 -1.94
CA CYS A 48 -7.59 8.83 -3.21
C CYS A 48 -6.66 7.60 -3.08
N CYS A 49 -6.15 7.34 -1.88
CA CYS A 49 -5.27 6.22 -1.56
C CYS A 49 -6.00 5.04 -0.92
N THR A 50 -7.34 5.01 -0.96
CA THR A 50 -8.10 3.95 -0.29
C THR A 50 -7.83 2.58 -0.90
N VAL A 51 -7.53 1.62 -0.03
CA VAL A 51 -7.32 0.20 -0.37
C VAL A 51 -8.05 -0.69 0.61
N LEU A 52 -8.28 -1.95 0.24
CA LEU A 52 -8.91 -2.93 1.11
C LEU A 52 -7.86 -3.82 1.77
N VAL A 53 -7.79 -3.78 3.10
CA VAL A 53 -6.96 -4.68 3.90
C VAL A 53 -7.88 -5.59 4.68
N ASN A 54 -7.85 -6.89 4.37
CA ASN A 54 -8.73 -7.89 4.99
C ASN A 54 -10.23 -7.52 4.94
N GLY A 55 -10.66 -6.93 3.82
CA GLY A 55 -12.05 -6.50 3.61
C GLY A 55 -12.40 -5.12 4.18
N THR A 56 -11.49 -4.48 4.92
CA THR A 56 -11.71 -3.15 5.50
C THR A 56 -11.05 -2.08 4.65
N ALA A 57 -11.79 -1.02 4.35
CA ALA A 57 -11.25 0.16 3.67
C ALA A 57 -10.33 0.95 4.60
N VAL A 58 -9.09 1.16 4.17
CA VAL A 58 -8.06 1.91 4.91
C VAL A 58 -7.41 2.96 4.01
N SER A 59 -6.89 4.03 4.63
CA SER A 59 -6.08 5.04 3.94
C SER A 59 -4.66 4.51 3.73
N GLY A 60 -4.27 4.22 2.48
CA GLY A 60 -2.95 3.66 2.20
C GLY A 60 -1.76 4.61 2.40
N CYS A 61 -2.01 5.92 2.59
CA CYS A 61 -0.98 6.92 2.92
C CYS A 61 -0.75 7.12 4.43
N LEU A 62 -1.41 6.32 5.28
CA LEU A 62 -1.25 6.31 6.74
C LEU A 62 -0.79 4.93 7.21
#